data_AF-A0A956W2K6-F1
#
_entry.id   AF-A0A956W2K6-F1
#
_cell.length_a   1.000
_cell.length_b   1.000
_cell.length_c   1.000
_cell.angle_alpha   90.00
_cell.angle_beta   90.00
_cell.angle_gamma   90.00
#
_symmetry.space_group_name_H-M   'P 1'
#
loop_
_entity.id
_entity.type
_entity.pdbx_description
1 polymer ?
#
loop_
_entity_poly.entity_id
_entity_poly.type
_entity_poly.pdbx_seq_one_letter_code
_entity_poly.pdbx_strand_id
1 'polypeptide(L)'
;MTEIAFARPEVFVALSLLAAFPIAWVVGRRRTLRHARSLSRTARPASGLVPGLVVMTAFALAIVAAAQPTWGTHSVPVLRTGADVVFVLDVSRSMNAEDVPPSRLSAARSAVVTAMQRGGANRVGLVVFGGTAHQQFPLTTDASAASLVVDRLESGSVFVSGGSVLWAALDLARGSFDPESEAGRL
;
A
#
# COMPACT_ATOMS: atom_id res chain seq x y z
N MET A 1 16.88 -1.22 7.72
CA MET A 1 17.43 -0.23 8.66
C MET A 1 16.33 0.79 8.89
N THR A 2 15.80 0.90 10.11
CA THR A 2 14.71 1.83 10.45
C THR A 2 15.23 3.27 10.41
N GLU A 3 14.84 4.05 9.41
CA GLU A 3 15.12 5.49 9.42
C GLU A 3 14.18 6.16 10.43
N ILE A 4 14.76 6.86 11.40
CA ILE A 4 14.01 7.72 12.31
C ILE A 4 13.71 9.01 11.55
N ALA A 5 12.43 9.28 11.32
CA ALA A 5 11.97 10.53 10.71
C ALA A 5 11.38 11.44 11.80
N PHE A 6 11.34 12.74 11.53
CA PHE A 6 10.70 13.73 12.40
C PHE A 6 9.60 14.41 11.60
N ALA A 7 8.37 14.41 12.12
CA ALA A 7 7.24 15.02 11.41
C ALA A 7 7.35 16.56 11.34
N ARG A 8 8.09 17.17 12.29
CA ARG A 8 8.28 18.62 12.37
C ARG A 8 9.73 19.00 12.65
N PRO A 9 10.62 18.95 11.65
CA PRO A 9 12.03 19.27 11.83
C PRO A 9 12.28 20.74 12.16
N GLU A 10 11.35 21.67 11.84
CA GLU A 10 11.52 23.09 12.17
C GLU A 10 11.62 23.36 13.69
N VAL A 11 11.13 22.44 14.52
CA VAL A 11 11.15 22.56 15.99
C VAL A 11 12.58 22.56 16.54
N PHE A 12 13.56 22.03 15.80
CA PHE A 12 14.97 22.09 16.20
C PHE A 12 15.53 23.52 16.25
N VAL A 13 14.91 24.48 15.55
CA VAL A 13 15.28 25.91 15.67
C VAL A 13 15.03 26.41 17.10
N ALA A 14 14.11 25.82 17.86
CA ALA A 14 13.91 26.18 19.27
C ALA A 14 15.11 25.83 20.17
N LEU A 15 16.03 24.94 19.74
CA LEU A 15 17.27 24.67 20.48
C LEU A 15 18.19 25.89 20.56
N SER A 16 18.16 26.80 19.58
CA SER A 16 18.98 28.02 19.65
C SER A 16 18.52 28.97 20.76
N LEU A 17 17.23 28.95 21.13
CA LEU A 17 16.72 29.69 22.28
C LEU A 17 17.13 29.04 23.62
N LEU A 18 17.22 27.71 23.65
CA LEU A 18 17.73 26.97 24.82
C LEU A 18 19.21 27.32 25.10
N ALA A 19 20.01 27.61 24.07
CA ALA A 19 21.42 28.02 24.22
C ALA A 19 21.61 29.38 24.91
N ALA A 20 20.60 30.25 24.92
CA ALA A 20 20.64 31.55 25.63
C ALA A 20 20.30 31.44 27.12
N PHE A 21 19.63 30.34 27.53
CA PHE A 21 19.21 30.10 28.92
C PHE A 21 20.37 30.02 29.93
N PRO A 22 21.52 29.33 29.66
CA PRO A 22 22.67 29.33 30.55
C PRO A 22 23.23 30.73 30.81
N ILE A 23 23.27 31.57 29.76
CA ILE A 23 23.80 32.93 29.85
C ILE A 23 22.88 33.79 30.72
N ALA A 24 21.56 33.73 30.48
CA ALA A 24 20.57 34.43 31.29
C ALA A 24 20.58 33.95 32.76
N TRP A 25 20.69 32.65 33.00
CA TRP A 25 20.76 32.05 34.33
C TRP A 25 22.03 32.48 35.08
N VAL A 26 23.20 32.45 34.44
CA VAL A 26 24.46 32.90 35.04
C VAL A 26 24.44 34.41 35.32
N VAL A 27 23.92 35.23 34.40
CA VAL A 27 23.81 36.68 34.58
C VAL A 27 22.83 37.03 35.70
N GLY A 28 21.64 36.40 35.72
CA GLY A 28 20.66 36.55 36.78
C GLY A 28 21.22 36.14 38.15
N ARG A 29 21.90 35.00 38.21
CA ARG A 29 22.59 34.53 39.43
C ARG A 29 23.65 35.52 39.90
N ARG A 30 24.49 36.05 39.00
CA ARG A 30 25.48 37.08 39.34
C ARG A 30 24.82 38.36 39.88
N ARG A 31 23.67 38.77 39.34
CA ARG A 31 22.91 39.94 39.80
C ARG A 31 22.30 39.73 41.18
N THR A 32 21.66 38.59 41.42
CA THR A 32 21.05 38.24 42.72
C THR A 32 22.12 38.09 43.81
N LEU A 33 23.27 37.48 43.49
CA LEU A 33 24.38 37.35 44.44
C LEU A 33 25.06 38.68 44.78
N ARG A 34 25.12 39.63 43.82
CA ARG A 34 25.59 40.99 44.09
C ARG A 34 24.66 41.75 45.04
N HIS A 35 23.34 41.63 44.85
CA HIS A 35 22.35 42.26 45.74
C HIS A 35 22.34 41.60 47.13
N ALA A 36 22.39 40.27 47.22
CA ALA A 36 22.43 39.55 48.50
C ALA A 36 23.67 39.89 49.35
N ARG A 37 24.83 40.08 48.70
CA ARG A 37 26.08 40.53 49.36
C ARG A 37 26.02 41.96 49.89
N SER A 38 25.15 42.82 49.34
CA SER A 38 24.95 44.19 49.85
C SER A 38 24.19 44.23 51.18
N LEU A 39 23.40 43.20 51.47
CA LEU A 39 22.54 43.12 52.66
C LEU A 39 23.17 42.28 53.80
N SER A 40 24.02 41.31 53.50
CA SER A 40 24.71 40.51 54.54
C SER A 40 26.02 39.90 54.03
N ARG A 41 27.11 40.08 54.80
CA ARG A 41 28.46 39.56 54.47
C ARG A 41 28.60 38.04 54.65
N THR A 42 27.62 37.40 55.29
CA THR A 42 27.58 35.96 55.62
C THR A 42 26.67 35.13 54.72
N ALA A 43 25.99 35.74 53.74
CA ALA A 43 25.13 35.01 52.80
C ALA A 43 25.92 34.01 51.95
N ARG A 44 25.69 32.72 52.18
CA ARG A 44 26.22 31.63 51.34
C ARG A 44 25.28 31.41 50.15
N PRO A 45 25.77 31.43 48.90
CA PRO A 45 24.96 31.10 47.73
C PRO A 45 24.50 29.64 47.81
N ALA A 46 23.20 29.40 47.99
CA ALA A 46 22.64 28.07 48.24
C ALA A 46 22.43 27.20 46.98
N SER A 47 22.62 27.72 45.76
CA SER A 47 22.31 26.96 44.53
C SER A 47 23.58 26.56 43.77
N GLY A 48 23.85 25.25 43.71
CA GLY A 48 24.83 24.64 42.81
C GLY A 48 24.36 24.67 41.35
N LEU A 49 25.13 24.07 40.43
CA LEU A 49 24.78 24.00 39.00
C LEU A 49 23.64 23.02 38.69
N VAL A 50 23.31 22.13 39.65
CA VAL A 50 22.37 21.03 39.49
C VAL A 50 20.95 21.48 39.08
N PRO A 51 20.32 22.50 39.71
CA PRO A 51 18.97 22.90 39.31
C PRO A 51 18.90 23.47 37.88
N GLY A 52 19.96 24.17 37.43
CA GLY A 52 20.05 24.68 36.07
C GLY A 52 20.16 23.55 35.05
N LEU A 53 20.96 22.52 35.35
CA LEU A 53 21.11 21.35 34.51
C LEU A 53 19.78 20.58 34.35
N VAL A 54 19.04 20.40 35.45
CA VAL A 54 17.73 19.72 35.42
C VAL A 54 16.74 20.44 34.51
N VAL A 55 16.65 21.78 34.61
CA VAL A 55 15.76 22.57 33.73
C VAL A 55 16.17 22.46 32.26
N MET A 56 17.46 22.48 31.96
CA MET A 56 17.94 22.34 30.58
C MET A 56 17.63 20.97 29.99
N THR A 57 17.84 19.90 30.76
CA THR A 57 17.53 18.54 30.32
C THR A 57 16.03 18.36 30.09
N ALA A 58 15.19 18.90 30.99
CA ALA A 58 13.73 18.86 30.83
C ALA A 58 13.28 19.58 29.55
N PHE A 59 13.86 20.74 29.25
CA PHE A 59 13.53 21.50 28.05
C PHE A 59 14.01 20.81 26.76
N ALA A 60 15.20 20.20 26.78
CA ALA A 60 15.70 19.40 25.66
C ALA A 60 14.78 18.22 25.34
N LEU A 61 14.30 17.49 26.36
CA LEU A 61 13.33 16.41 26.18
C LEU A 61 11.99 16.91 25.63
N ALA A 62 11.51 18.07 26.09
CA ALA A 62 10.28 18.67 25.57
C ALA A 62 10.39 19.04 24.08
N ILE A 63 11.55 19.54 23.63
CA ILE A 63 11.81 19.84 22.21
C ILE A 63 11.80 18.56 21.37
N VAL A 64 12.46 17.49 21.84
CA VAL A 64 12.47 16.20 21.14
C VAL A 64 11.07 15.61 21.04
N ALA A 65 10.26 15.70 22.10
CA ALA A 65 8.86 15.28 22.06
C ALA A 65 8.03 16.11 21.07
N ALA A 66 8.25 17.43 21.03
CA ALA A 66 7.57 18.34 20.11
C ALA A 66 7.98 18.15 18.64
N ALA A 67 9.20 17.64 18.38
CA ALA A 67 9.66 17.29 17.03
C ALA A 67 8.95 16.06 16.45
N GLN A 68 8.15 15.35 17.26
CA GLN A 68 7.34 14.20 16.86
C GLN A 68 8.18 13.12 16.14
N PRO A 69 9.04 12.39 16.87
CA PRO A 69 9.80 11.29 16.29
C PRO A 69 8.84 10.22 15.81
N THR A 70 8.93 9.90 14.52
CA THR A 70 8.15 8.84 13.89
C THR A 70 9.08 7.70 13.53
N TRP A 71 8.68 6.49 13.91
CA TRP A 71 9.29 5.28 13.35
C TRP A 71 8.75 5.13 11.93
N GLY A 72 9.65 5.05 10.96
CA GLY A 72 9.29 4.97 9.54
C GLY A 72 8.24 3.91 9.26
N THR A 73 7.38 4.18 8.27
CA THR A 73 6.41 3.19 7.79
C THR A 73 7.14 2.20 6.90
N HIS A 74 7.12 0.92 7.27
CA HIS A 74 7.52 -0.14 6.37
C HIS A 74 6.28 -0.70 5.69
N SER A 75 6.30 -0.72 4.35
CA SER A 75 5.26 -1.41 3.56
C SER A 75 5.34 -2.90 3.90
N VAL A 76 4.41 -3.38 4.70
CA VAL A 76 4.26 -4.82 4.94
C VAL A 76 3.65 -5.41 3.68
N PRO A 77 4.30 -6.37 3.00
CA PRO A 77 3.66 -7.08 1.91
C PRO A 77 2.48 -7.85 2.50
N VAL A 78 1.27 -7.45 2.12
CA VAL A 78 0.06 -8.23 2.41
C VAL A 78 0.21 -9.52 1.61
N LEU A 79 0.44 -10.65 2.30
CA LEU A 79 0.41 -11.97 1.66
C LEU A 79 -0.96 -12.12 0.99
N ARG A 80 -0.98 -12.02 -0.34
CA ARG A 80 -2.18 -12.25 -1.16
C ARG A 80 -2.25 -13.74 -1.41
N THR A 81 -3.10 -14.44 -0.67
CA THR A 81 -3.38 -15.87 -0.79
C THR A 81 -4.30 -16.23 -1.97
N GLY A 82 -4.54 -15.31 -2.90
CA GLY A 82 -5.34 -15.58 -4.10
C GLY A 82 -4.54 -16.35 -5.15
N ALA A 83 -5.22 -17.17 -5.94
CA ALA A 83 -4.66 -17.78 -7.14
C ALA A 83 -4.88 -16.88 -8.36
N ASP A 84 -3.97 -16.95 -9.33
CA ASP A 84 -4.18 -16.40 -10.67
C ASP A 84 -4.96 -17.42 -11.51
N VAL A 85 -6.11 -17.03 -12.07
CA VAL A 85 -7.00 -17.89 -12.87
C VAL A 85 -7.29 -17.24 -14.21
N VAL A 86 -6.97 -17.92 -15.31
CA VAL A 86 -7.32 -17.45 -16.66
C VAL A 86 -8.37 -18.38 -17.26
N PHE A 87 -9.54 -17.82 -17.58
CA PHE A 87 -10.59 -18.52 -18.31
C PHE A 87 -10.30 -18.46 -19.81
N VAL A 88 -10.42 -19.59 -20.49
CA VAL A 88 -10.28 -19.70 -21.95
C VAL A 88 -11.61 -20.16 -22.51
N LEU A 89 -12.30 -19.30 -23.26
CA LEU A 89 -13.70 -19.49 -23.65
C LEU A 89 -13.89 -19.52 -25.17
N ASP A 90 -14.53 -20.57 -25.68
CA ASP A 90 -14.91 -20.68 -27.09
C ASP A 90 -16.12 -19.79 -27.39
N VAL A 91 -16.01 -18.95 -28.42
CA VAL A 91 -17.06 -18.04 -28.93
C VAL A 91 -17.36 -18.27 -30.41
N SER A 92 -17.00 -19.45 -30.93
CA SER A 92 -17.29 -19.87 -32.30
C SER A 92 -18.78 -20.12 -32.54
N ARG A 93 -19.18 -20.24 -33.81
CA ARG A 93 -20.59 -20.44 -34.19
C ARG A 93 -21.24 -21.68 -33.58
N SER A 94 -20.48 -22.74 -33.30
CA SER A 94 -21.01 -23.96 -32.67
C SER A 94 -21.49 -23.72 -31.23
N MET A 95 -21.01 -22.66 -30.58
CA MET A 95 -21.43 -22.28 -29.22
C MET A 95 -22.82 -21.61 -29.18
N ASN A 96 -23.42 -21.31 -30.34
CA ASN A 96 -24.83 -20.93 -30.44
C ASN A 96 -25.80 -22.11 -30.39
N ALA A 97 -25.29 -23.35 -30.34
CA ALA A 97 -26.15 -24.52 -30.21
C ALA A 97 -27.01 -24.43 -28.93
N GLU A 98 -28.29 -24.78 -29.05
CA GLU A 98 -29.30 -24.71 -27.99
C GLU A 98 -29.52 -26.07 -27.29
N ASP A 99 -28.59 -27.01 -27.46
CA ASP A 99 -28.60 -28.30 -26.73
C ASP A 99 -28.39 -28.13 -25.22
N VAL A 100 -27.88 -26.96 -24.80
CA VAL A 100 -27.97 -26.46 -23.44
C VAL A 100 -28.71 -25.12 -23.47
N PRO A 101 -29.93 -25.01 -22.89
CA PRO A 101 -30.69 -23.76 -22.91
C PRO A 101 -30.00 -22.62 -22.15
N PRO A 102 -30.09 -21.36 -22.62
CA PRO A 102 -30.61 -20.96 -23.94
C PRO A 102 -29.60 -21.18 -25.08
N SER A 103 -28.30 -21.22 -24.78
CA SER A 103 -27.25 -21.68 -25.71
C SER A 103 -26.04 -22.17 -24.92
N ARG A 104 -25.17 -22.99 -25.53
CA ARG A 104 -23.89 -23.39 -24.92
C ARG A 104 -23.08 -22.19 -24.46
N LEU A 105 -23.03 -21.10 -25.25
CA LEU A 105 -22.31 -19.89 -24.90
C LEU A 105 -22.91 -19.20 -23.67
N SER A 106 -24.23 -19.09 -23.61
CA SER A 106 -24.91 -18.50 -22.44
C SER A 106 -24.67 -19.32 -21.17
N ALA A 107 -24.73 -20.65 -21.28
CA ALA A 107 -24.40 -21.55 -20.18
C ALA A 107 -22.94 -21.40 -19.73
N ALA A 108 -22.00 -21.30 -20.67
CA ALA A 108 -20.58 -21.12 -20.39
C ALA A 108 -20.29 -19.77 -19.72
N ARG A 109 -20.89 -18.65 -20.18
CA ARG A 109 -20.79 -17.35 -19.49
C ARG A 109 -21.26 -17.44 -18.05
N SER A 110 -22.42 -18.06 -17.84
CA SER A 110 -23.02 -18.20 -16.52
C SER A 110 -22.12 -19.01 -15.58
N ALA A 111 -21.49 -20.09 -16.10
CA ALA A 111 -20.53 -20.89 -15.37
C ALA A 111 -19.26 -20.09 -15.01
N VAL A 112 -18.71 -19.32 -15.95
CA VAL A 112 -17.53 -18.46 -15.73
C VAL A 112 -17.83 -17.38 -14.69
N VAL A 113 -18.95 -16.66 -14.81
CA VAL A 113 -19.36 -15.62 -13.84
C VAL A 113 -19.56 -16.23 -12.46
N THR A 114 -20.22 -17.39 -12.37
CA THR A 114 -20.40 -18.11 -11.10
C THR A 114 -19.05 -18.52 -10.50
N ALA A 115 -18.10 -18.98 -11.32
CA ALA A 115 -16.76 -19.34 -10.87
C ALA A 115 -15.99 -18.12 -10.35
N MET A 116 -16.05 -16.99 -11.06
CA MET A 116 -15.44 -15.72 -10.63
C MET A 116 -16.00 -15.25 -9.28
N GLN A 117 -17.31 -15.31 -9.10
CA GLN A 117 -17.96 -14.89 -7.85
C GLN A 117 -17.63 -15.80 -6.65
N ARG A 118 -17.40 -17.09 -6.89
CA ARG A 118 -16.97 -18.05 -5.85
C ARG A 118 -15.48 -17.98 -5.54
N GLY A 119 -14.67 -17.45 -6.45
CA GLY A 119 -13.20 -17.46 -6.38
C GLY A 119 -12.57 -16.52 -5.35
N GLY A 120 -13.35 -15.65 -4.68
CA GLY A 120 -12.83 -14.80 -3.61
C GLY A 120 -11.71 -13.85 -4.06
N ALA A 121 -10.57 -13.87 -3.37
CA ALA A 121 -9.43 -12.97 -3.59
C ALA A 121 -8.55 -13.32 -4.80
N ASN A 122 -9.03 -14.16 -5.72
CA ASN A 122 -8.31 -14.57 -6.91
C ASN A 122 -8.22 -13.43 -7.95
N ARG A 123 -7.14 -13.41 -8.71
CA ARG A 123 -7.07 -12.61 -9.94
C ARG A 123 -7.64 -13.43 -11.07
N VAL A 124 -8.48 -12.81 -11.88
CA VAL A 124 -9.16 -13.47 -13.00
C VAL A 124 -8.80 -12.80 -14.32
N GLY A 125 -8.52 -13.60 -15.34
CA GLY A 125 -8.29 -13.17 -16.72
C GLY A 125 -9.21 -13.91 -17.67
N LEU A 126 -9.39 -13.37 -18.88
CA LEU A 126 -10.22 -14.00 -19.91
C LEU A 126 -9.54 -13.93 -21.27
N VAL A 127 -9.42 -15.09 -21.91
CA VAL A 127 -9.08 -15.26 -23.31
C VAL A 127 -10.29 -15.86 -24.02
N VAL A 128 -10.65 -15.29 -25.16
CA VAL A 128 -11.74 -15.79 -26.02
C VAL A 128 -11.16 -16.29 -27.33
N PHE A 129 -11.77 -17.35 -27.90
CA PHE A 129 -11.29 -17.92 -29.15
C PHE A 129 -12.40 -18.44 -30.05
N GLY A 130 -12.11 -18.46 -31.35
CA GLY A 130 -12.93 -18.96 -32.44
C GLY A 130 -12.05 -19.16 -33.66
N GLY A 131 -12.30 -18.44 -34.77
CA GLY A 131 -11.39 -18.42 -35.92
C GLY A 131 -10.00 -17.84 -35.59
N THR A 132 -9.94 -16.97 -34.58
CA THR A 132 -8.72 -16.37 -34.00
C THR A 132 -8.83 -16.40 -32.47
N ALA A 133 -7.77 -16.02 -31.75
CA ALA A 133 -7.78 -15.92 -30.30
C ALA A 133 -7.39 -14.52 -29.85
N HIS A 134 -8.07 -13.99 -28.83
CA HIS A 134 -7.80 -12.67 -28.27
C HIS A 134 -7.92 -12.69 -26.75
N GLN A 135 -7.06 -11.90 -26.11
CA GLN A 135 -7.18 -11.62 -24.69
C GLN A 135 -8.23 -10.52 -24.50
N GLN A 136 -9.35 -10.89 -23.86
CA GLN A 136 -10.45 -9.96 -23.62
C GLN A 136 -10.13 -9.00 -22.46
N PHE A 137 -9.48 -9.52 -21.41
CA PHE A 137 -8.87 -8.72 -20.36
C PHE A 137 -7.74 -9.49 -19.65
N PRO A 138 -6.70 -8.79 -19.17
CA PRO A 138 -5.63 -9.39 -18.38
C PRO A 138 -6.06 -9.72 -16.95
N LEU A 139 -5.20 -10.44 -16.22
CA LEU A 139 -5.42 -10.81 -14.82
C LEU A 139 -5.72 -9.58 -13.95
N THR A 140 -6.96 -9.49 -13.46
CA THR A 140 -7.47 -8.41 -12.62
C THR A 140 -8.06 -8.95 -11.31
N THR A 141 -8.01 -8.14 -10.25
CA THR A 141 -8.71 -8.43 -8.99
C THR A 141 -10.17 -7.97 -8.99
N ASP A 142 -10.58 -7.18 -9.99
CA ASP A 142 -11.94 -6.68 -10.10
C ASP A 142 -12.84 -7.72 -10.81
N ALA A 143 -13.26 -8.73 -10.04
CA ALA A 143 -14.16 -9.78 -10.51
C ALA A 143 -15.54 -9.24 -10.93
N SER A 144 -15.99 -8.13 -10.34
CA SER A 144 -17.27 -7.50 -10.68
C SER A 144 -17.22 -6.87 -12.07
N ALA A 145 -16.17 -6.07 -12.37
CA ALA A 145 -15.98 -5.52 -13.70
C ALA A 145 -15.73 -6.63 -14.75
N ALA A 146 -14.94 -7.65 -14.40
CA ALA A 146 -14.71 -8.81 -15.26
C ALA A 146 -16.01 -9.55 -15.63
N SER A 147 -16.93 -9.75 -14.67
CA SER A 147 -18.22 -10.41 -14.90
C SER A 147 -19.09 -9.66 -15.91
N LEU A 148 -19.10 -8.32 -15.87
CA LEU A 148 -19.84 -7.50 -16.83
C LEU A 148 -19.33 -7.67 -18.26
N VAL A 149 -18.02 -7.89 -18.43
CA VAL A 149 -17.42 -8.15 -19.74
C VAL A 149 -17.80 -9.54 -20.23
N VAL A 150 -17.76 -10.55 -19.36
CA VAL A 150 -18.15 -11.94 -19.70
C VAL A 150 -19.60 -12.00 -20.16
N ASP A 151 -20.52 -11.34 -19.46
CA ASP A 151 -21.95 -11.37 -19.78
C ASP A 151 -22.26 -10.81 -21.18
N ARG A 152 -21.48 -9.82 -21.63
CA ARG A 152 -21.63 -9.15 -22.93
C ARG A 152 -20.91 -9.82 -24.09
N LEU A 153 -20.25 -10.96 -23.88
CA LEU A 153 -19.66 -11.68 -25.00
C LEU A 153 -20.75 -12.02 -26.01
N GLU A 154 -20.41 -12.18 -27.28
CA GLU A 154 -21.35 -12.63 -28.30
C GLU A 154 -20.61 -13.58 -29.24
N SER A 155 -21.33 -14.57 -29.78
CA SER A 155 -20.72 -15.44 -30.78
C SER A 155 -20.44 -14.65 -32.05
N GLY A 156 -19.33 -14.98 -32.72
CA GLY A 156 -18.92 -14.25 -33.93
C GLY A 156 -18.28 -12.88 -33.68
N SER A 157 -18.14 -12.45 -32.42
CA SER A 157 -17.35 -11.27 -32.03
C SER A 157 -15.84 -11.42 -32.34
N VAL A 158 -15.36 -12.67 -32.45
CA VAL A 158 -13.97 -13.01 -32.81
C VAL A 158 -13.92 -13.54 -34.24
N PHE A 159 -13.88 -12.58 -35.18
CA PHE A 159 -13.54 -12.66 -36.60
C PHE A 159 -13.82 -14.00 -37.35
N VAL A 160 -15.02 -14.09 -37.92
CA VAL A 160 -15.49 -14.58 -39.25
C VAL A 160 -14.78 -15.73 -40.02
N SER A 161 -13.54 -16.14 -39.77
CA SER A 161 -13.01 -17.36 -40.41
C SER A 161 -13.52 -18.59 -39.66
N GLY A 162 -14.21 -19.50 -40.35
CA GLY A 162 -14.63 -20.77 -39.74
C GLY A 162 -13.46 -21.51 -39.08
N GLY A 163 -13.68 -22.10 -37.92
CA GLY A 163 -12.66 -22.83 -37.16
C GLY A 163 -12.68 -22.52 -35.66
N SER A 164 -11.82 -23.21 -34.93
CA SER A 164 -11.57 -23.01 -33.48
C SER A 164 -10.08 -23.18 -33.22
N VAL A 165 -9.38 -22.10 -32.83
CA VAL A 165 -7.92 -22.08 -32.62
C VAL A 165 -7.51 -22.12 -31.15
N LEU A 166 -7.84 -23.23 -30.48
CA LEU A 166 -7.54 -23.41 -29.05
C LEU A 166 -6.05 -23.20 -28.70
N TRP A 167 -5.12 -23.64 -29.56
CA TRP A 167 -3.69 -23.50 -29.29
C TRP A 167 -3.24 -22.05 -29.13
N ALA A 168 -3.70 -21.16 -30.03
CA ALA A 168 -3.39 -19.73 -29.92
C ALA A 168 -3.97 -19.11 -28.66
N ALA A 169 -5.14 -19.58 -28.22
CA ALA A 169 -5.78 -19.14 -26.99
C ALA A 169 -5.00 -19.58 -25.74
N LEU A 170 -4.50 -20.82 -25.74
CA LEU A 170 -3.66 -21.35 -24.66
C LEU A 170 -2.32 -20.63 -24.57
N ASP A 171 -1.69 -20.27 -25.70
CA ASP A 171 -0.45 -19.50 -25.72
C ASP A 171 -0.65 -18.09 -25.15
N LEU A 172 -1.75 -17.41 -25.52
CA LEU A 172 -2.11 -16.12 -24.94
C LEU A 172 -2.39 -16.23 -23.43
N ALA A 173 -3.11 -17.27 -23.01
CA ALA A 173 -3.40 -17.51 -21.61
C ALA A 173 -2.10 -17.76 -20.82
N ARG A 174 -1.19 -18.58 -21.35
CA ARG A 174 0.12 -18.84 -20.75
C ARG A 174 0.95 -17.56 -20.61
N GLY A 175 0.97 -16.71 -21.64
CA GLY A 175 1.66 -15.43 -21.62
C GLY A 175 1.04 -14.38 -20.70
N SER A 176 -0.20 -14.61 -20.22
CA SER A 176 -0.89 -13.69 -19.30
C SER A 176 -0.49 -13.90 -17.83
N PHE A 177 0.12 -15.03 -17.48
CA PHE A 177 0.61 -15.30 -16.14
C PHE A 177 1.95 -14.60 -15.91
N ASP A 178 2.11 -14.00 -14.73
CA ASP A 178 3.38 -13.42 -14.32
C ASP A 178 4.31 -14.54 -13.81
N PRO A 179 5.48 -14.78 -14.42
CA PRO A 179 6.41 -15.83 -14.01
C PRO A 179 6.98 -15.62 -12.59
N GLU A 180 6.95 -14.39 -12.09
CA GLU A 180 7.39 -14.04 -10.73
C GLU A 180 6.24 -14.05 -9.71
N SER A 181 5.00 -14.31 -10.14
CA SER A 181 3.84 -14.38 -9.25
C SER A 181 4.02 -15.45 -8.18
N GLU A 182 3.96 -15.04 -6.91
CA GLU A 182 3.83 -15.96 -5.76
C GLU A 182 2.40 -16.46 -5.56
N ALA A 183 1.44 -15.96 -6.35
CA ALA A 183 0.04 -16.35 -6.30
C ALA A 183 -0.13 -17.81 -6.77
N GLY A 184 -0.49 -18.69 -5.84
CA GLY A 184 -0.99 -20.03 -6.17
C GLY A 184 0.00 -20.97 -6.88
N ARG A 185 1.26 -21.06 -6.41
CA ARG A 185 2.02 -22.30 -6.59
C ARG A 185 1.37 -23.39 -5.72
N LEU A 186 0.45 -24.16 -6.30
CA LEU A 186 -0.04 -25.40 -5.71
C LEU A 186 1.05 -26.48 -5.71
#